data_AF-A0AAE0Y053-F1
#
_entry.id   AF-A0AAE0Y053-F1
#
_cell.length_a   1.000
_cell.length_b   1.000
_cell.length_c   1.000
_cell.angle_alpha   90.00
_cell.angle_beta   90.00
_cell.angle_gamma   90.00
#
_symmetry.space_group_name_H-M   'P 1'
#
loop_
_entity.id
_entity.type
_entity.pdbx_description
1 polymer ?
#
loop_
_entity_poly.entity_id
_entity_poly.type
_entity_poly.pdbx_seq_one_letter_code
_entity_poly.pdbx_strand_id
1 'polypeptide(L)'
;MKLFFFISAILFTTVLGEDLAEDGPCPSTVVAKFGKFWFSVYNNETCYGLITSPKLDFVDAKEFCERNNGTLAMPKSEKRNDFLLKFINDVDPK
;
A
#
# COMPACT_ATOMS: atom_id res chain seq x y z
N MET A 1 39.51 -25.77 -37.55
CA MET A 1 39.37 -25.95 -36.09
C MET A 1 38.00 -25.44 -35.68
N LYS A 2 37.01 -26.33 -35.67
CA LYS A 2 35.61 -26.05 -35.33
C LYS A 2 35.44 -26.41 -33.86
N LEU A 3 35.27 -25.41 -33.00
CA LEU A 3 34.95 -25.62 -31.59
C LEU A 3 33.45 -25.42 -31.42
N PHE A 4 32.70 -26.50 -31.62
CA PHE A 4 31.29 -26.56 -31.29
C PHE A 4 31.17 -26.73 -29.78
N PHE A 5 30.82 -25.65 -29.07
CA PHE A 5 30.42 -25.72 -27.66
C PHE A 5 28.98 -26.23 -27.57
N PHE A 6 28.87 -27.45 -27.05
CA PHE A 6 27.78 -28.04 -26.27
C PHE A 6 26.33 -27.65 -26.56
N ILE A 7 25.63 -28.64 -27.10
CA ILE A 7 24.19 -28.86 -27.03
C ILE A 7 23.77 -28.96 -25.55
N SER A 8 22.85 -28.11 -25.08
CA SER A 8 21.96 -28.44 -23.96
C SER A 8 20.76 -27.47 -23.89
N ALA A 9 19.55 -28.05 -23.95
CA ALA A 9 18.23 -27.56 -23.53
C ALA A 9 17.91 -26.06 -23.77
N ILE A 10 17.13 -25.73 -24.81
CA ILE A 10 15.67 -25.51 -24.71
C ILE A 10 15.29 -24.45 -23.65
N LEU A 11 14.91 -23.27 -24.17
CA LEU A 11 14.01 -22.28 -23.57
C LEU A 11 14.17 -22.07 -22.06
N PHE A 12 15.17 -21.30 -21.65
CA PHE A 12 14.89 -20.40 -20.53
C PHE A 12 14.01 -19.30 -21.09
N THR A 13 12.69 -19.45 -20.93
CA THR A 13 11.81 -18.30 -20.95
C THR A 13 12.40 -17.32 -19.96
N THR A 14 12.92 -16.20 -20.45
CA THR A 14 12.97 -15.02 -19.59
C THR A 14 11.51 -14.71 -19.31
N VAL A 15 10.99 -15.29 -18.24
CA VAL A 15 9.87 -14.70 -17.53
C VAL A 15 10.44 -13.38 -17.03
N LEU A 16 10.41 -12.37 -17.89
CA LEU A 16 10.00 -11.04 -17.47
C LEU A 16 8.51 -11.15 -17.17
N GLY A 17 8.18 -11.99 -16.17
CA GLY A 17 7.04 -11.74 -15.34
C GLY A 17 7.49 -10.54 -14.56
N GLU A 18 7.17 -9.36 -15.07
CA GLU A 18 6.76 -8.34 -14.15
C GLU A 18 5.72 -9.03 -13.28
N ASP A 19 6.07 -9.38 -12.04
CA ASP A 19 5.09 -9.29 -10.98
C ASP A 19 4.73 -7.80 -10.91
N LEU A 20 4.00 -7.30 -11.92
CA LEU A 20 3.17 -6.12 -11.76
C LEU A 20 2.24 -6.61 -10.68
N ALA A 21 2.55 -6.19 -9.45
CA ALA A 21 1.76 -6.48 -8.29
C ALA A 21 0.29 -6.42 -8.73
N GLU A 22 -0.48 -7.46 -8.43
CA GLU A 22 -1.85 -7.19 -8.03
C GLU A 22 -1.72 -6.22 -6.85
N ASP A 23 -1.57 -4.93 -7.16
CA ASP A 23 -1.50 -3.87 -6.19
C ASP A 23 -2.87 -3.94 -5.53
N GLY A 24 -2.91 -4.57 -4.36
CA GLY A 24 -4.11 -4.61 -3.56
C GLY A 24 -4.61 -3.18 -3.30
N PRO A 25 -5.73 -3.01 -2.58
CA PRO A 25 -6.37 -1.70 -2.40
C PRO A 25 -5.45 -0.63 -1.79
N CYS A 26 -4.30 -1.01 -1.20
CA CYS A 26 -3.27 -0.11 -0.74
C CYS A 26 -2.13 0.05 -1.78
N PRO A 27 -1.80 1.28 -2.20
CA PRO A 27 -0.67 1.53 -3.09
C PRO A 27 0.65 1.05 -2.50
N SER A 28 1.35 0.17 -3.22
CA SER A 28 2.61 -0.45 -2.77
C SER A 28 3.72 0.56 -2.50
N THR A 29 3.80 1.65 -3.27
CA THR A 29 4.77 2.73 -3.07
C THR A 29 4.60 3.45 -1.73
N VAL A 30 3.36 3.70 -1.33
CA VAL A 30 3.01 4.37 -0.06
C VAL A 30 3.23 3.42 1.11
N VAL A 31 2.80 2.17 0.98
CA VAL A 31 3.02 1.12 1.99
C VAL A 31 4.49 0.85 2.23
N ALA A 32 5.32 0.82 1.18
CA ALA A 32 6.77 0.64 1.31
C ALA A 32 7.45 1.80 2.04
N LYS A 33 6.94 3.03 1.86
CA LYS A 33 7.49 4.24 2.48
C LYS A 33 7.18 4.34 3.97
N PHE A 34 5.96 4.02 4.37
CA PHE A 34 5.51 4.21 5.76
C PHE A 34 5.51 2.92 6.59
N GLY A 35 5.45 1.76 5.93
CA GLY A 35 5.36 0.45 6.57
C GLY A 35 3.91 -0.06 6.62
N LYS A 36 3.72 -1.34 6.26
CA LYS A 36 2.41 -1.99 6.17
C LYS A 36 1.57 -1.93 7.46
N PHE A 37 2.22 -1.83 8.62
CA PHE A 37 1.55 -1.76 9.93
C PHE A 37 0.58 -0.58 10.05
N TRP A 38 0.87 0.54 9.37
CA TRP A 38 0.06 1.76 9.45
C TRP A 38 -1.13 1.77 8.49
N PHE A 39 -1.43 0.65 7.82
CA PHE A 39 -2.49 0.58 6.82
C PHE A 39 -3.49 -0.52 7.12
N SER A 40 -4.76 -0.24 6.82
CA SER A 40 -5.83 -1.21 6.90
C SER A 40 -6.79 -1.05 5.73
N VAL A 41 -7.39 -2.17 5.31
CA VAL A 41 -8.25 -2.25 4.13
C VAL A 41 -9.69 -2.49 4.57
N TYR A 42 -10.59 -1.66 4.07
CA TYR A 42 -12.03 -1.81 4.24
C TYR A 42 -12.65 -2.42 2.99
N ASN A 43 -13.39 -3.52 3.15
CA ASN A 43 -14.12 -4.24 2.09
C ASN A 43 -13.29 -4.61 0.85
N ASN A 44 -11.97 -4.81 0.99
CA ASN A 44 -11.06 -5.05 -0.14
C ASN A 44 -11.02 -3.94 -1.19
N GLU A 45 -11.56 -2.75 -0.89
CA GLU A 45 -11.72 -1.66 -1.85
C GLU A 45 -10.97 -0.39 -1.41
N THR A 46 -11.09 -0.01 -0.15
CA THR A 46 -10.54 1.25 0.35
C THR A 46 -9.38 0.99 1.31
N CYS A 47 -8.21 1.54 1.01
CA CYS A 47 -7.09 1.57 1.93
C CYS A 47 -7.11 2.83 2.79
N TYR A 48 -6.89 2.65 4.09
CA TYR A 48 -6.72 3.72 5.06
C TYR A 48 -5.33 3.64 5.66
N GLY A 49 -4.66 4.79 5.72
CA GLY A 49 -3.38 4.95 6.43
C GLY A 49 -3.57 5.77 7.70
N LEU A 50 -2.95 5.35 8.81
CA LEU A 50 -2.91 6.10 10.06
C LEU A 50 -1.52 6.69 10.28
N ILE A 51 -1.43 8.01 10.28
CA ILE A 51 -0.18 8.74 10.52
C ILE A 51 -0.24 9.39 11.89
N THR A 52 0.54 8.88 12.84
CA THR A 52 0.53 9.34 14.24
C THR A 52 1.65 10.34 14.56
N SER A 53 2.68 10.41 13.70
CA SER A 53 3.81 11.33 13.86
C SER A 53 4.33 11.79 12.49
N PRO A 54 4.61 13.10 12.30
CA PRO A 54 4.32 14.18 13.26
C PRO A 54 2.82 14.45 13.40
N LYS A 55 2.42 15.14 14.48
CA LYS A 55 1.07 15.69 14.59
C LYS A 55 0.97 16.90 13.68
N LEU A 56 0.09 16.82 12.69
CA LEU A 56 -0.17 17.87 11.71
C LEU A 56 -1.49 18.58 12.03
N ASP A 57 -1.60 19.84 11.63
CA ASP A 57 -2.90 20.50 11.60
C ASP A 57 -3.75 19.97 10.43
N PHE A 58 -4.99 20.45 10.32
CA PHE A 58 -5.90 19.98 9.28
C PHE A 58 -5.39 20.24 7.85
N VAL A 59 -4.77 21.41 7.61
CA VAL A 59 -4.31 21.81 6.27
C VAL A 59 -3.12 20.96 5.87
N ASP A 60 -2.13 20.85 6.76
CA ASP A 60 -0.92 20.05 6.52
C ASP A 60 -1.25 18.57 6.38
N ALA A 61 -2.20 18.04 7.16
CA ALA A 61 -2.65 16.65 7.04
C ALA A 61 -3.33 16.40 5.68
N LYS A 62 -4.15 17.35 5.20
CA LYS A 62 -4.81 17.25 3.89
C LYS A 62 -3.78 17.20 2.77
N GLU A 63 -2.84 18.14 2.77
CA GLU A 63 -1.77 18.17 1.78
C GLU A 63 -0.87 16.94 1.86
N PHE A 64 -0.58 16.44 3.07
CA PHE A 64 0.19 15.22 3.25
C PHE A 64 -0.48 14.03 2.56
N CYS A 65 -1.77 13.83 2.76
CA CYS A 65 -2.50 12.75 2.10
C CYS A 65 -2.50 12.94 0.57
N GLU A 66 -2.76 14.14 0.07
CA GLU A 66 -2.79 14.45 -1.37
C GLU A 66 -1.43 14.20 -2.04
N ARG A 67 -0.32 14.60 -1.39
CA ARG A 67 1.05 14.36 -1.87
C ARG A 67 1.44 12.87 -1.92
N ASN A 68 0.73 12.00 -1.20
CA ASN A 68 0.95 10.56 -1.19
C ASN A 68 -0.21 9.81 -1.86
N ASN A 69 -0.83 10.39 -2.90
CA ASN A 69 -1.88 9.79 -3.72
C ASN A 69 -3.13 9.32 -2.93
N GLY A 70 -3.40 9.96 -1.80
CA GLY A 70 -4.56 9.71 -0.96
C GLY A 70 -5.41 10.97 -0.74
N THR A 71 -6.41 10.85 0.11
CA THR A 71 -7.20 11.98 0.62
C THR A 71 -7.41 11.82 2.11
N LEU A 72 -7.74 12.90 2.80
CA LEU A 72 -8.10 12.81 4.21
C LEU A 72 -9.32 11.89 4.38
N ALA A 73 -9.26 10.97 5.35
CA ALA A 73 -10.35 10.01 5.56
C ALA A 73 -11.66 10.74 5.91
N MET A 74 -12.72 10.48 5.13
CA MET A 74 -14.05 11.03 5.35
C MET A 74 -15.07 9.90 5.43
N PRO A 75 -15.35 9.36 6.64
CA PRO A 75 -16.33 8.30 6.79
C PRO A 75 -17.75 8.83 6.52
N LYS A 76 -18.40 8.32 5.46
CA LYS A 76 -19.78 8.69 5.08
C LYS A 76 -20.85 7.75 5.62
N SER A 77 -20.47 6.75 6.42
CA SER A 77 -21.38 5.79 7.03
C SER A 77 -20.90 5.37 8.41
N GLU A 78 -21.84 4.99 9.25
CA GLU A 78 -21.59 4.48 10.61
C GLU A 78 -20.63 3.28 10.57
N LYS A 79 -20.92 2.26 9.75
CA LYS A 79 -20.05 1.07 9.59
C LYS A 79 -18.60 1.41 9.24
N ARG A 80 -18.39 2.45 8.42
CA ARG A 80 -17.05 2.90 8.03
C ARG A 80 -16.38 3.66 9.17
N ASN A 81 -17.14 4.49 9.89
CA ASN A 81 -16.67 5.16 11.09
C ASN A 81 -16.23 4.16 12.17
N ASP A 82 -17.03 3.13 12.44
CA ASP A 82 -16.74 2.11 13.45
C ASP A 82 -15.47 1.31 13.10
N PHE A 83 -15.31 0.97 11.82
CA PHE A 83 -14.08 0.35 11.33
C PHE A 83 -12.85 1.24 11.59
N LEU A 84 -12.94 2.54 11.29
CA LEU A 84 -11.83 3.47 11.49
C LEU A 84 -11.51 3.67 12.97
N LEU A 85 -12.52 3.77 13.83
CA LEU A 85 -12.33 3.88 15.28
C LEU A 85 -11.62 2.63 15.83
N LYS A 86 -12.06 1.44 15.43
CA LYS A 86 -11.39 0.19 15.81
C LYS A 86 -9.94 0.18 15.35
N PHE A 87 -9.70 0.53 14.08
CA PHE A 87 -8.35 0.57 13.52
C PHE A 87 -7.44 1.56 14.25
N ILE A 88 -7.93 2.76 14.56
CA ILE A 88 -7.17 3.77 15.32
C ILE A 88 -6.80 3.22 16.71
N ASN A 89 -7.76 2.63 17.43
CA ASN A 89 -7.52 2.09 18.77
C ASN A 89 -6.55 0.88 18.78
N ASP A 90 -6.56 0.08 17.71
CA ASP A 90 -5.65 -1.07 17.57
C ASP A 90 -4.19 -0.63 17.33
N VAL A 91 -3.97 0.52 16.68
CA VAL A 91 -2.64 1.00 16.27
C VAL A 91 -2.07 2.08 17.20
N ASP A 92 -2.91 2.99 17.69
CA ASP A 92 -2.55 4.10 18.57
C ASP A 92 -3.52 4.17 19.76
N PRO A 93 -3.43 3.21 20.70
CA PRO A 93 -4.28 3.21 21.89
C PRO A 93 -4.01 4.47 22.71
N LYS A 94 -5.08 5.21 23.01
CA LYS A 94 -5.03 6.42 23.84
C LYS A 94 -5.17 6.13 25.33
#